data_AF-A0ABD6SCB8-F1
#
_entry.id   AF-A0ABD6SCB8-F1
#
_cell.length_a   1.000
_cell.length_b   1.000
_cell.length_c   1.000
_cell.angle_alpha   90.00
_cell.angle_beta   90.00
_cell.angle_gamma   90.00
#
_symmetry.space_group_name_H-M   'P 1'
#
loop_
_entity.id
_entity.type
_entity.pdbx_description
1 polymer ?
#
loop_
_entity_poly.entity_id
_entity_poly.type
_entity_poly.pdbx_seq_one_letter_code
_entity_poly.pdbx_strand_id
1 'polypeptide(L)'
;MNITPYEKIKQRIINDGIKIVQKNSYGAEKYSCNLILNSHSDVVERHIIKPMFPEISNEEQAFSLAHELGHHQLYAKRSKLLRIFFSNVRSIKSLKLITFPFVIYDEYKAWKNAKYICEEEQILASVETNFLFEQQKQFALKKYWMKYINDILNTIQYFFCTYIWCILFVLFVTTQL
;
A
#
# COMPACT_ATOMS: atom_id res chain seq x y z
N MET A 1 -28.23 14.19 -12.68
CA MET A 1 -27.77 13.39 -11.51
C MET A 1 -26.41 13.93 -11.08
N ASN A 2 -26.25 14.30 -9.81
CA ASN A 2 -24.92 14.60 -9.29
C ASN A 2 -24.11 13.30 -9.22
N ILE A 3 -22.98 13.27 -9.91
CA ILE A 3 -22.04 12.15 -9.86
C ILE A 3 -21.39 12.14 -8.47
N THR A 4 -21.41 11.01 -7.78
CA THR A 4 -20.80 10.89 -6.45
C THR A 4 -19.27 10.99 -6.54
N PRO A 5 -18.56 11.36 -5.46
CA PRO A 5 -17.10 11.38 -5.44
C PRO A 5 -16.46 10.09 -5.97
N TYR A 6 -17.02 8.94 -5.56
CA TYR A 6 -16.59 7.63 -6.04
C TYR A 6 -16.72 7.48 -7.56
N GLU A 7 -17.89 7.82 -8.12
CA GLU A 7 -18.13 7.66 -9.55
C GLU A 7 -17.26 8.62 -10.37
N LYS A 8 -16.92 9.82 -9.86
CA LYS A 8 -15.95 10.72 -10.51
C LYS A 8 -14.58 10.06 -10.67
N ILE A 9 -14.02 9.54 -9.58
CA ILE A 9 -12.70 8.88 -9.62
C ILE A 9 -12.73 7.61 -10.47
N LYS A 10 -13.81 6.84 -10.36
CA LYS A 10 -14.01 5.63 -11.17
C LYS A 10 -14.06 5.95 -12.67
N GLN A 11 -14.79 6.99 -13.07
CA GLN A 11 -14.81 7.44 -14.47
C GLN A 11 -13.43 7.88 -14.94
N ARG A 12 -12.69 8.62 -14.11
CA ARG A 12 -11.32 9.02 -14.43
C ARG A 12 -10.38 7.82 -14.65
N ILE A 13 -10.44 6.82 -13.78
CA ILE A 13 -9.65 5.58 -13.93
C ILE A 13 -9.99 4.88 -15.26
N ILE A 14 -11.28 4.82 -15.63
CA ILE A 14 -11.73 4.24 -16.89
C ILE A 14 -11.20 5.05 -18.08
N ASN A 15 -11.25 6.38 -18.01
CA ASN A 15 -10.75 7.27 -19.06
C ASN A 15 -9.23 7.16 -19.25
N ASP A 16 -8.49 6.86 -18.18
CA ASP A 16 -7.05 6.55 -18.23
C ASP A 16 -6.76 5.14 -18.81
N GLY A 17 -7.79 4.39 -19.22
CA GLY A 17 -7.66 3.06 -19.82
C GLY A 17 -7.34 1.95 -18.80
N ILE A 18 -7.54 2.21 -17.50
CA ILE A 18 -7.20 1.28 -16.43
C ILE A 18 -8.43 0.45 -16.06
N LYS A 19 -8.28 -0.89 -16.03
CA LYS A 19 -9.38 -1.78 -15.62
C LYS A 19 -9.59 -1.76 -14.11
N ILE A 20 -10.85 -1.67 -13.69
CA ILE A 20 -11.26 -1.85 -12.30
C ILE A 20 -11.90 -3.24 -12.15
N VAL A 21 -11.37 -4.05 -11.23
CA VAL A 21 -11.87 -5.40 -10.98
C VAL A 21 -12.50 -5.47 -9.59
N GLN A 22 -13.71 -6.01 -9.52
CA GLN A 22 -14.34 -6.33 -8.24
C GLN A 22 -13.86 -7.69 -7.75
N LYS A 23 -13.46 -7.75 -6.48
CA LYS A 23 -13.19 -9.01 -5.80
C LYS A 23 -14.26 -9.24 -4.74
N ASN A 24 -14.84 -10.44 -4.72
CA ASN A 24 -15.81 -10.84 -3.70
C ASN A 24 -15.16 -10.78 -2.31
N SER A 25 -15.30 -9.62 -1.66
CA SER A 25 -14.57 -9.26 -0.46
C SER A 25 -15.22 -8.06 0.22
N TYR A 26 -15.11 -8.06 1.55
CA TYR A 26 -15.69 -7.07 2.46
C TYR A 26 -14.61 -6.19 3.10
N GLY A 27 -14.98 -4.96 3.48
CA GLY A 27 -14.20 -4.09 4.36
C GLY A 27 -13.44 -2.94 3.67
N ALA A 28 -12.97 -2.02 4.50
CA ALA A 28 -12.38 -0.73 4.11
C ALA A 28 -11.03 -0.81 3.35
N GLU A 29 -10.24 -1.87 3.56
CA GLU A 29 -8.79 -1.88 3.26
C GLU A 29 -8.37 -2.79 2.10
N LYS A 30 -9.30 -3.17 1.23
CA LYS A 30 -9.04 -4.14 0.15
C LYS A 30 -8.86 -3.51 -1.23
N TYR A 31 -8.78 -2.19 -1.29
CA TYR A 31 -8.36 -1.50 -2.51
C TYR A 31 -6.87 -1.77 -2.74
N SER A 32 -6.51 -2.17 -3.97
CA SER A 32 -5.12 -2.43 -4.32
C SER A 32 -4.88 -2.32 -5.82
N CYS A 33 -3.73 -1.79 -6.21
CA CYS A 33 -3.24 -1.81 -7.58
C CYS A 33 -2.42 -3.08 -7.83
N ASN A 34 -2.92 -3.95 -8.71
CA ASN A 34 -2.25 -5.19 -9.10
C ASN A 34 -1.60 -5.06 -10.47
N LEU A 35 -0.41 -5.66 -10.59
CA LEU A 35 0.30 -5.89 -11.84
C LEU A 35 -0.07 -7.27 -12.39
N ILE A 36 -0.54 -7.32 -13.63
CA ILE A 36 -0.58 -8.56 -14.40
C ILE A 36 0.71 -8.63 -15.21
N LEU A 37 1.45 -9.72 -15.03
CA LEU A 37 2.70 -10.00 -15.72
C LEU A 37 2.46 -11.04 -16.82
N ASN A 38 3.19 -10.97 -17.94
CA ASN A 38 3.26 -12.07 -18.91
C ASN A 38 4.22 -13.15 -18.40
N SER A 39 4.35 -14.24 -19.17
CA SER A 39 5.32 -15.31 -18.93
C SER A 39 6.78 -14.83 -18.87
N HIS A 40 7.10 -13.65 -19.42
CA HIS A 40 8.43 -13.04 -19.41
C HIS A 40 8.63 -12.04 -18.26
N SER A 41 7.67 -11.96 -17.33
CA SER A 41 7.66 -10.98 -16.21
C SER A 41 7.55 -9.51 -16.62
N ASP A 42 7.17 -9.22 -17.87
CA ASP A 42 6.80 -7.87 -18.26
C ASP A 42 5.38 -7.55 -17.80
N VAL A 43 5.15 -6.30 -17.39
CA VAL A 43 3.80 -5.84 -17.06
C VAL A 43 2.96 -5.76 -18.32
N VAL A 44 1.91 -6.57 -18.38
CA VAL A 44 0.91 -6.63 -19.46
C VAL A 44 -0.25 -5.70 -19.16
N GLU A 45 -0.70 -5.69 -17.91
CA GLU A 45 -1.88 -4.91 -17.53
C GLU A 45 -1.80 -4.48 -16.07
N ARG A 46 -2.43 -3.34 -15.74
CA ARG A 46 -2.62 -2.90 -14.36
C ARG A 46 -4.11 -2.86 -14.05
N HIS A 47 -4.50 -3.53 -12.97
CA HIS A 47 -5.87 -3.50 -12.49
C HIS A 47 -5.92 -2.79 -11.13
N ILE A 48 -6.95 -1.97 -10.93
CA ILE A 48 -7.31 -1.51 -9.60
C ILE A 48 -8.39 -2.46 -9.07
N ILE A 49 -8.06 -3.18 -8.01
CA ILE A 49 -9.00 -4.06 -7.32
C ILE A 49 -9.78 -3.25 -6.31
N LYS A 50 -11.09 -3.47 -6.26
CA LYS A 50 -11.99 -2.92 -5.24
C LYS A 50 -12.79 -4.03 -4.56
N PRO A 51 -13.17 -3.86 -3.27
CA PRO A 51 -14.12 -4.74 -2.61
C PRO A 51 -15.49 -4.68 -3.30
N MET A 52 -16.19 -5.81 -3.29
CA MET A 52 -17.58 -5.89 -3.76
C MET A 52 -18.55 -5.26 -2.77
N PHE A 53 -18.23 -5.33 -1.46
CA PHE A 53 -19.04 -4.80 -0.37
C PHE A 53 -18.18 -3.86 0.50
N PRO A 54 -17.99 -2.59 0.07
CA PRO A 54 -17.28 -1.60 0.86
C PRO A 54 -18.10 -1.18 2.10
N GLU A 55 -17.45 -1.09 3.25
CA GLU A 55 -18.06 -0.68 4.54
C GLU A 55 -17.64 0.74 4.93
N ILE A 56 -17.41 1.58 3.92
CA ILE A 56 -16.88 2.95 4.05
C ILE A 56 -17.67 3.92 3.18
N SER A 57 -17.60 5.21 3.49
CA SER A 57 -18.36 6.26 2.80
C SER A 57 -17.98 6.38 1.33
N ASN A 58 -18.81 7.08 0.54
CA ASN A 58 -18.53 7.30 -0.89
C ASN A 58 -17.22 8.10 -1.08
N GLU A 59 -16.97 9.05 -0.18
CA GLU A 59 -15.76 9.86 -0.12
C GLU A 59 -14.53 9.01 0.19
N GLU A 60 -14.60 8.15 1.21
CA GLU A 60 -13.48 7.26 1.59
C GLU A 60 -13.16 6.23 0.49
N GLN A 61 -14.18 5.77 -0.23
CA GLN A 61 -13.99 4.93 -1.42
C GLN A 61 -13.29 5.71 -2.54
N ALA A 62 -13.66 6.98 -2.76
CA ALA A 62 -13.02 7.85 -3.72
C ALA A 62 -11.55 8.11 -3.36
N PHE A 63 -11.26 8.36 -2.08
CA PHE A 63 -9.89 8.53 -1.56
C PHE A 63 -9.05 7.28 -1.77
N SER A 64 -9.63 6.10 -1.50
CA SER A 64 -8.97 4.81 -1.71
C SER A 64 -8.67 4.56 -3.19
N LEU A 65 -9.64 4.82 -4.08
CA LEU A 65 -9.41 4.70 -5.52
C LEU A 65 -8.38 5.71 -6.05
N ALA A 66 -8.40 6.95 -5.56
CA ALA A 66 -7.44 7.98 -5.93
C ALA A 66 -6.02 7.61 -5.47
N HIS A 67 -5.89 6.96 -4.31
CA HIS A 67 -4.63 6.39 -3.82
C HIS A 67 -4.08 5.30 -4.75
N GLU A 68 -4.92 4.35 -5.16
CA GLU A 68 -4.50 3.29 -6.10
C GLU A 68 -4.17 3.84 -7.49
N LEU A 69 -4.90 4.86 -7.95
CA LEU A 69 -4.55 5.60 -9.17
C LEU A 69 -3.22 6.36 -9.01
N GLY A 70 -2.96 6.92 -7.83
CA GLY A 70 -1.68 7.52 -7.48
C GLY A 70 -0.51 6.54 -7.63
N HIS A 71 -0.66 5.31 -7.14
CA HIS A 71 0.31 4.22 -7.33
C HIS A 71 0.51 3.87 -8.80
N HIS A 72 -0.57 3.81 -9.58
CA HIS A 72 -0.51 3.59 -11.02
C HIS A 72 0.32 4.67 -11.72
N GLN A 73 0.02 5.94 -11.48
CA GLN A 73 0.70 7.07 -12.09
C GLN A 73 2.19 7.13 -11.71
N LEU A 74 2.54 6.85 -10.45
CA LEU A 74 3.95 6.78 -10.02
C LEU A 74 4.71 5.70 -10.79
N TYR A 75 4.13 4.52 -10.93
CA TYR A 75 4.76 3.45 -11.69
C TYR A 75 4.93 3.81 -13.16
N ALA A 76 3.90 4.37 -13.80
CA ALA A 76 3.94 4.78 -15.20
C ALA A 76 5.06 5.81 -15.44
N LYS A 77 5.25 6.77 -14.52
CA LYS A 77 6.29 7.81 -14.61
C LYS A 77 7.71 7.30 -14.32
N ARG A 78 7.88 6.16 -13.64
CA ARG A 78 9.20 5.59 -13.30
C ARG A 78 9.90 5.02 -14.53
N SER A 79 11.22 5.20 -14.59
CA SER A 79 12.08 4.46 -15.53
C SER A 79 12.05 2.95 -15.24
N LYS A 80 12.46 2.12 -16.20
CA LYS A 80 12.49 0.65 -16.05
C LYS A 80 13.25 0.20 -14.80
N LEU A 81 14.40 0.81 -14.53
CA LEU A 81 15.22 0.49 -13.34
C LEU A 81 14.49 0.81 -12.03
N LEU A 82 13.84 1.98 -11.95
CA LEU A 82 13.08 2.35 -10.76
C LEU A 82 11.84 1.47 -10.58
N ARG A 83 11.19 1.06 -11.66
CA ARG A 83 10.08 0.09 -11.60
C ARG A 83 10.54 -1.22 -10.97
N ILE A 84 11.65 -1.79 -11.45
CA ILE A 84 12.23 -3.02 -10.90
C ILE A 84 12.61 -2.83 -9.44
N PHE A 85 13.29 -1.73 -9.10
CA PHE A 85 13.68 -1.43 -7.73
C PHE A 85 12.48 -1.40 -6.77
N PHE A 86 11.44 -0.61 -7.08
CA PHE A 86 10.26 -0.51 -6.21
C PHE A 86 9.43 -1.80 -6.16
N SER A 87 9.39 -2.58 -7.24
CA SER A 87 8.81 -3.93 -7.24
C SER A 87 9.58 -4.90 -6.33
N ASN A 88 10.91 -4.83 -6.33
CA ASN A 88 11.76 -5.63 -5.44
C ASN A 88 11.62 -5.21 -3.98
N VAL A 89 11.64 -3.90 -3.71
CA VAL A 89 11.41 -3.32 -2.38
C VAL A 89 10.13 -3.84 -1.73
N ARG A 90 9.03 -3.91 -2.51
CA ARG A 90 7.73 -4.39 -2.02
C ARG A 90 7.65 -5.92 -1.84
N SER A 91 8.47 -6.70 -2.57
CA SER A 91 8.42 -8.17 -2.56
C SER A 91 9.42 -8.82 -1.58
N ILE A 92 10.56 -8.17 -1.32
CA ILE A 92 11.61 -8.72 -0.46
C ILE A 92 11.15 -8.74 1.01
N LYS A 93 10.90 -9.95 1.53
CA LYS A 93 10.48 -10.16 2.93
C LYS A 93 11.65 -10.21 3.91
N SER A 94 12.83 -10.64 3.48
CA SER A 94 14.01 -10.84 4.34
C SER A 94 14.71 -9.53 4.73
N LEU A 95 14.69 -8.53 3.85
CA LEU A 95 15.34 -7.23 4.05
C LEU A 95 14.34 -6.12 4.34
N LYS A 96 13.18 -6.45 4.92
CA LYS A 96 12.13 -5.48 5.23
C LYS A 96 12.62 -4.26 5.98
N LEU A 97 13.57 -4.42 6.90
CA LEU A 97 14.11 -3.29 7.67
C LEU A 97 14.81 -2.26 6.78
N ILE A 98 15.49 -2.73 5.73
CA ILE A 98 16.20 -1.89 4.76
C ILE A 98 15.22 -1.35 3.71
N THR A 99 14.25 -2.16 3.27
CA THR A 99 13.32 -1.78 2.21
C THR A 99 12.18 -0.89 2.70
N PHE A 100 11.88 -0.89 4.01
CA PHE A 100 10.74 -0.18 4.59
C PHE A 100 10.71 1.34 4.32
N PRO A 101 11.81 2.11 4.50
CA PRO A 101 11.79 3.54 4.19
C PRO A 101 11.36 3.84 2.75
N PHE A 102 11.73 2.97 1.81
CA PHE A 102 11.33 3.09 0.40
C PHE A 102 9.85 2.76 0.19
N VAL A 103 9.29 1.80 0.94
CA VAL A 103 7.85 1.51 0.94
C VAL A 103 7.07 2.72 1.45
N ILE A 104 7.45 3.29 2.60
CA ILE A 104 6.81 4.48 3.16
C ILE A 104 6.89 5.67 2.20
N TYR A 105 8.04 5.87 1.57
CA TYR A 105 8.21 6.92 0.57
C TYR A 105 7.24 6.75 -0.60
N ASP A 106 7.08 5.51 -1.08
CA ASP A 106 6.17 5.19 -2.18
C ASP A 106 4.69 5.44 -1.80
N GLU A 107 4.26 4.98 -0.62
CA GLU A 107 2.91 5.24 -0.09
C GLU A 107 2.66 6.74 0.11
N TYR A 108 3.61 7.48 0.68
CA TYR A 108 3.48 8.93 0.84
C TYR A 108 3.32 9.65 -0.50
N LYS A 109 4.11 9.26 -1.51
CA LYS A 109 3.99 9.81 -2.87
C LYS A 109 2.65 9.48 -3.50
N ALA A 110 2.12 8.28 -3.27
CA ALA A 110 0.82 7.87 -3.80
C ALA A 110 -0.31 8.70 -3.17
N TRP A 111 -0.28 8.90 -1.85
CA TRP A 111 -1.22 9.80 -1.17
C TRP A 111 -1.09 11.26 -1.61
N LYS A 112 0.12 11.73 -1.92
CA LYS A 112 0.32 13.06 -2.49
C LYS A 112 -0.37 13.18 -3.86
N ASN A 113 -0.23 12.18 -4.72
CA ASN A 113 -0.93 12.16 -6.01
C ASN A 113 -2.44 12.04 -5.85
N ALA A 114 -2.90 11.20 -4.92
CA ALA A 114 -4.32 11.05 -4.59
C ALA A 114 -4.95 12.39 -4.21
N LYS A 115 -4.25 13.19 -3.41
CA LYS A 115 -4.69 14.54 -3.03
C LYS A 115 -4.91 15.42 -4.26
N TYR A 116 -3.94 15.49 -5.17
CA TYR A 116 -4.08 16.28 -6.40
C TYR A 116 -5.25 15.80 -7.26
N ILE A 117 -5.42 14.48 -7.41
CA ILE A 117 -6.55 13.91 -8.15
C ILE A 117 -7.88 14.33 -7.49
N CYS A 118 -8.00 14.21 -6.17
CA CYS A 118 -9.22 14.59 -5.46
C CYS A 118 -9.49 16.11 -5.47
N GLU A 119 -8.45 16.95 -5.53
CA GLU A 119 -8.57 18.40 -5.72
C GLU A 119 -9.07 18.73 -7.14
N GLU A 120 -8.51 18.11 -8.17
CA GLU A 120 -8.93 18.29 -9.57
C GLU A 120 -10.39 17.87 -9.80
N GLU A 121 -10.82 16.77 -9.19
CA GLU A 121 -12.21 16.29 -9.27
C GLU A 121 -13.18 17.06 -8.35
N GLN A 122 -12.70 18.09 -7.64
CA GLN A 122 -13.45 18.89 -6.68
C GLN A 122 -14.10 18.05 -5.56
N ILE A 123 -13.42 16.99 -5.14
CA ILE A 123 -13.88 16.12 -4.03
C ILE A 123 -13.48 16.74 -2.68
N LEU A 124 -12.32 17.41 -2.61
CA LEU A 124 -11.85 18.10 -1.40
C LEU A 124 -12.37 19.54 -1.31
N ALA A 125 -13.58 19.81 -1.82
CA ALA A 125 -14.12 21.16 -1.92
C ALA A 125 -14.52 21.77 -0.56
N SER A 126 -14.69 20.94 0.49
CA SER A 126 -15.04 21.39 1.84
C SER A 126 -13.92 21.13 2.84
N VAL A 127 -13.94 21.88 3.95
CA VAL A 127 -13.01 21.66 5.06
C VAL A 127 -13.16 20.26 5.64
N GLU A 128 -14.40 19.76 5.74
CA GLU A 128 -14.74 18.44 6.28
C GLU A 128 -14.16 17.30 5.42
N THR A 129 -14.34 17.39 4.10
CA THR A 129 -13.82 16.37 3.16
C THR A 129 -12.29 16.36 3.12
N ASN A 130 -11.66 17.53 3.20
CA ASN A 130 -10.20 17.64 3.30
C ASN A 130 -9.66 17.07 4.62
N PHE A 131 -10.33 17.36 5.74
CA PHE A 131 -9.99 16.77 7.04
C PHE A 131 -10.11 15.24 7.03
N LEU A 132 -11.20 14.70 6.46
CA LEU A 132 -11.41 13.27 6.33
C LEU A 132 -10.32 12.60 5.48
N PHE A 133 -9.93 13.22 4.35
CA PHE A 133 -8.83 12.75 3.52
C PHE A 133 -7.51 12.67 4.29
N GLU A 134 -7.15 13.73 5.01
CA GLU A 134 -5.93 13.79 5.80
C GLU A 134 -5.96 12.75 6.94
N GLN A 135 -7.10 12.53 7.59
CA GLN A 135 -7.27 11.50 8.60
C GLN A 135 -7.05 10.10 8.02
N GLN A 136 -7.64 9.77 6.87
CA GLN A 136 -7.47 8.48 6.22
C GLN A 136 -6.02 8.24 5.79
N LYS A 137 -5.37 9.26 5.21
CA LYS A 137 -3.94 9.22 4.87
C LYS A 137 -3.08 8.92 6.10
N GLN A 138 -3.28 9.66 7.19
CA GLN A 138 -2.50 9.46 8.41
C GLN A 138 -2.72 8.08 9.02
N PHE A 139 -3.97 7.60 9.02
CA PHE A 139 -4.30 6.25 9.46
C PHE A 139 -3.58 5.18 8.63
N ALA A 140 -3.62 5.30 7.30
CA ALA A 140 -2.95 4.38 6.40
C ALA A 140 -1.42 4.38 6.61
N LEU A 141 -0.78 5.55 6.67
CA LEU A 141 0.66 5.66 6.91
C LEU A 141 1.06 5.10 8.29
N LYS A 142 0.25 5.37 9.32
CA LYS A 142 0.48 4.84 10.67
C LYS A 142 0.46 3.31 10.69
N LYS A 143 -0.39 2.66 9.89
CA LYS A 143 -0.41 1.19 9.79
C LYS A 143 0.91 0.62 9.27
N TYR A 144 1.49 1.26 8.25
CA TYR A 144 2.81 0.85 7.77
C TYR A 144 3.90 1.06 8.82
N TRP A 145 3.91 2.20 9.51
CA TRP A 145 4.84 2.46 10.62
C TRP A 145 4.73 1.45 11.76
N MET A 146 3.51 1.15 12.21
CA MET A 146 3.28 0.14 13.25
C MET A 146 3.77 -1.24 12.82
N LYS A 147 3.52 -1.63 11.56
CA LYS A 147 4.03 -2.89 11.01
C LYS A 147 5.55 -2.94 11.05
N TYR A 148 6.23 -1.85 10.72
CA TYR A 148 7.69 -1.78 10.78
C TYR A 148 8.25 -1.86 12.20
N ILE A 149 7.67 -1.11 13.14
CA ILE A 149 8.06 -1.18 14.55
C ILE A 149 7.91 -2.62 15.05
N ASN A 150 6.78 -3.28 14.73
CA ASN A 150 6.57 -4.68 15.09
C ASN A 150 7.59 -5.61 14.43
N ASP A 151 7.91 -5.42 13.15
CA ASP A 151 8.91 -6.23 12.46
C ASP A 151 10.32 -6.05 13.09
N ILE A 152 10.69 -4.84 13.54
CA ILE A 152 11.94 -4.60 14.31
C ILE A 152 11.89 -5.33 15.64
N LEU A 153 10.84 -5.12 16.44
CA LEU A 153 10.73 -5.70 17.77
C LEU A 153 10.77 -7.23 17.72
N ASN A 154 10.08 -7.83 16.76
CA ASN A 154 10.11 -9.27 16.51
C ASN A 154 11.51 -9.76 16.12
N THR A 155 12.24 -8.98 15.32
CA THR A 155 13.62 -9.33 14.93
C THR A 155 14.56 -9.28 16.13
N ILE A 156 14.47 -8.24 16.96
CA ILE A 156 15.25 -8.12 18.20
C ILE A 156 14.93 -9.27 19.16
N GLN A 157 13.63 -9.56 19.36
CA GLN A 157 13.18 -10.66 20.20
C GLN A 157 13.72 -12.00 19.69
N TYR A 158 13.67 -12.24 18.37
CA TYR A 158 14.22 -13.45 17.76
C TYR A 158 15.72 -13.60 18.03
N PHE A 159 16.52 -12.54 17.82
CA PHE A 159 17.96 -12.58 18.11
C PHE A 159 18.24 -12.82 19.59
N PHE A 160 17.50 -12.15 20.48
CA PHE A 160 17.65 -12.33 21.92
C PHE A 160 17.30 -13.77 22.36
N CYS A 161 16.18 -14.32 21.88
CA CYS A 161 15.81 -15.71 22.14
C CYS A 161 16.87 -16.68 21.61
N THR A 162 17.36 -16.47 20.38
CA THR A 162 18.39 -17.32 19.78
C THR A 162 19.69 -17.27 20.59
N TYR A 163 20.10 -16.09 21.05
CA TYR A 163 21.28 -15.91 21.90
C TYR A 163 21.15 -16.67 23.22
N ILE A 164 20.01 -16.54 23.91
CA ILE A 164 19.73 -17.31 25.15
C ILE A 164 19.75 -18.81 24.85
N TRP A 165 19.14 -19.27 23.77
CA TRP A 165 19.15 -20.67 23.36
C TRP A 165 20.56 -21.20 23.13
N CYS A 166 21.43 -20.43 22.48
CA CYS A 166 22.83 -20.79 22.29
C CYS A 166 23.56 -20.93 23.63
N ILE A 167 23.37 -20.01 24.58
CA ILE A 167 23.96 -20.09 25.92
C ILE A 167 23.48 -21.37 26.64
N LEU A 168 22.17 -21.60 26.67
CA LEU A 168 21.58 -22.79 27.32
C LEU A 168 22.09 -24.09 26.69
N PHE A 169 22.22 -24.13 25.36
CA PHE A 169 22.76 -25.28 24.65
C PHE A 169 24.22 -25.55 25.02
N VAL A 170 25.07 -24.51 25.04
CA VAL A 170 26.48 -24.65 25.46
C VAL A 170 26.58 -25.11 26.92
N LEU A 171 25.79 -24.54 27.82
CA LEU A 171 25.75 -24.94 29.23
C LEU A 171 25.30 -26.40 29.39
N PHE A 172 24.30 -26.84 28.63
CA PHE A 172 23.84 -28.23 28.64
C PHE A 172 24.93 -29.19 28.15
N VAL A 173 25.60 -28.88 27.03
CA VAL A 173 26.67 -29.73 26.47
C VAL A 173 27.86 -29.81 27.43
N THR A 174 28.24 -28.70 28.06
CA THR A 174 29.39 -28.64 28.99
C THR A 174 29.12 -29.28 30.36
N THR A 175 27.86 -29.49 30.74
CA THR A 175 27.49 -30.17 32.00
C THR A 175 27.28 -31.68 31.86
N GLN A 176 27.24 -32.22 30.63
CA GLN A 176 27.15 -33.67 30.37
C GLN A 176 28.49 -34.33 30.01
N LEU A 177 29.58 -33.56 30.01
CA LEU A 177 30.98 -34.02 29.88
C LEU A 177 31.63 -34.07 31.27
#